data_AF-A0A1V3S5A7-F1
#
_entry.id   AF-A0A1V3S5A7-F1
#
_cell.length_a   1.000
_cell.length_b   1.000
_cell.length_c   1.000
_cell.angle_alpha   90.00
_cell.angle_beta   90.00
_cell.angle_gamma   90.00
#
_symmetry.space_group_name_H-M   'P 1'
#
loop_
_entity.id
_entity.type
_entity.pdbx_description
1 polymer ?
#
loop_
_entity_poly.entity_id
_entity_poly.type
_entity_poly.pdbx_seq_one_letter_code
_entity_poly.pdbx_strand_id
1 'polypeptide(L)'
;MAVRLIIRGAGAVRAPEPDQTLIQLINKSRDWLERLTRLGQGIGDIAKEENVSPGYVTHLLHLALLAPDITQSIEAGEHPADVTATSLMQALPLP
;
A
#
# COMPACT_ATOMS: atom_id res chain seq x y z
N MET A 1 -27.74 18.83 17.96
CA MET A 1 -27.34 18.26 16.65
C MET A 1 -26.20 19.11 16.13
N ALA A 2 -24.97 18.59 16.09
CA ALA A 2 -23.81 19.35 15.63
C ALA A 2 -23.32 18.75 14.31
N VAL A 3 -23.44 19.53 13.24
CA VAL A 3 -22.82 19.23 11.94
C VAL A 3 -21.37 19.71 12.03
N ARG A 4 -20.42 18.78 11.87
CA ARG A 4 -18.99 19.12 11.86
C ARG A 4 -18.58 19.51 10.45
N LEU A 5 -18.42 20.81 10.24
CA LEU A 5 -17.87 21.41 9.03
C LEU A 5 -16.33 21.36 9.14
N ILE A 6 -15.65 20.57 8.30
CA ILE A 6 -14.19 20.59 8.21
C ILE A 6 -13.81 21.58 7.10
N ILE A 7 -13.44 22.79 7.54
CA ILE A 7 -12.90 23.84 6.66
C ILE A 7 -11.45 23.48 6.34
N ARG A 8 -11.19 23.36 5.04
CA ARG A 8 -9.91 23.26 4.36
C ARG A 8 -8.92 24.29 4.91
N GLY A 9 -7.94 23.82 5.69
CA GLY A 9 -6.83 24.65 6.17
C GLY A 9 -5.76 24.78 5.08
N ALA A 10 -5.66 25.98 4.52
CA ALA A 10 -4.52 26.41 3.72
C ALA A 10 -3.26 26.45 4.60
N GLY A 11 -2.45 25.40 4.51
CA GLY A 11 -1.04 25.40 4.87
C GLY A 11 -0.38 24.60 3.78
N ALA A 12 0.61 25.16 3.08
CA ALA A 12 1.24 24.60 1.90
C ALA A 12 1.51 23.08 2.03
N VAL A 13 0.56 22.26 1.60
CA VAL A 13 0.76 20.83 1.41
C VAL A 13 1.56 20.78 0.13
N ARG A 14 2.90 20.81 0.24
CA ARG A 14 3.70 20.13 -0.77
C ARG A 14 3.02 18.77 -0.89
N ALA A 15 2.47 18.47 -2.06
CA ALA A 15 2.09 17.10 -2.38
C ALA A 15 3.27 16.24 -1.90
N PRO A 16 3.05 15.28 -0.99
CA PRO A 16 4.14 14.44 -0.54
C PRO A 16 4.81 13.91 -1.80
N GLU A 17 6.12 14.11 -1.94
CA GLU A 17 6.84 13.53 -3.07
C GLU A 17 6.42 12.07 -3.18
N PRO A 18 6.15 11.56 -4.40
CA PRO A 18 5.68 10.20 -4.58
C PRO A 18 6.56 9.28 -3.72
N ASP A 19 5.94 8.59 -2.77
CA ASP A 19 6.67 7.76 -1.83
C ASP A 19 7.30 6.62 -2.64
N GLN A 20 8.55 6.80 -3.03
CA GLN A 20 9.26 5.86 -3.89
C GLN A 20 9.34 4.49 -3.22
N THR A 21 9.38 4.45 -1.88
CA THR A 21 9.30 3.20 -1.13
C THR A 21 7.94 2.54 -1.33
N LEU A 22 6.84 3.30 -1.25
CA LEU A 22 5.49 2.78 -1.49
C LEU A 22 5.30 2.26 -2.92
N ILE A 23 5.80 2.99 -3.92
CA ILE A 23 5.74 2.55 -5.34
C ILE A 23 6.52 1.24 -5.52
N GLN A 24 7.71 1.13 -4.93
CA GLN A 24 8.50 -0.10 -4.97
C GLN A 24 7.78 -1.26 -4.28
N LEU A 25 7.14 -1.01 -3.13
CA LEU A 25 6.36 -2.02 -2.41
C LEU A 25 5.15 -2.50 -3.23
N ILE A 26 4.44 -1.60 -3.92
CA ILE A 26 3.34 -1.95 -4.81
C ILE A 26 3.85 -2.80 -5.97
N ASN A 27 4.93 -2.41 -6.65
CA ASN A 27 5.50 -3.19 -7.73
C ASN A 27 5.95 -4.58 -7.27
N LYS A 28 6.61 -4.64 -6.11
CA LYS A 28 7.05 -5.90 -5.50
C LYS A 28 5.87 -6.81 -5.14
N SER A 29 4.80 -6.22 -4.60
CA SER A 29 3.60 -6.98 -4.27
C SER A 29 2.92 -7.59 -5.50
N ARG A 30 2.92 -6.87 -6.63
CA ARG A 30 2.39 -7.36 -7.91
C ARG A 30 3.22 -8.52 -8.46
N ASP A 31 4.55 -8.43 -8.38
CA ASP A 31 5.46 -9.53 -8.75
C ASP A 31 5.18 -10.79 -7.92
N TRP A 32 5.07 -10.64 -6.60
CA TRP A 32 4.80 -11.77 -5.71
C TRP A 32 3.41 -12.39 -5.97
N LEU A 33 2.41 -11.56 -6.27
CA LEU A 33 1.08 -12.03 -6.65
C LEU A 33 1.13 -12.82 -7.96
N GLU A 34 1.92 -12.38 -8.93
CA GLU A 34 2.13 -13.11 -10.19
C GLU A 34 2.83 -14.46 -9.95
N ARG A 35 3.88 -14.50 -9.13
CA ARG A 35 4.58 -15.75 -8.76
C ARG A 35 3.64 -16.74 -8.08
N LEU A 36 2.79 -16.25 -7.18
CA LEU A 36 1.78 -17.07 -6.51
C LEU A 36 0.73 -17.62 -7.48
N THR A 37 0.21 -16.77 -8.39
CA THR A 37 -0.95 -17.11 -9.23
C THR A 37 -0.58 -17.80 -10.55
N ARG A 38 0.51 -17.42 -11.20
CA ARG A 38 0.95 -17.96 -12.50
C ARG A 38 1.98 -19.06 -12.38
N LEU A 39 2.92 -18.93 -11.44
CA LEU A 39 4.00 -19.91 -11.26
C LEU A 39 3.66 -20.96 -10.19
N GLY A 40 2.57 -20.76 -9.44
CA GLY A 40 2.14 -21.65 -8.37
C GLY A 40 3.10 -21.68 -7.18
N GLN A 41 3.93 -20.65 -7.02
CA GLN A 41 4.93 -20.59 -5.96
C GLN A 41 4.27 -20.32 -4.61
N GLY A 42 4.58 -21.14 -3.60
CA GLY A 42 4.00 -20.97 -2.27
C GLY A 42 4.51 -19.72 -1.55
N ILE A 43 3.68 -19.15 -0.66
CA ILE A 43 4.05 -17.99 0.19
C ILE A 43 5.35 -18.25 0.96
N GLY A 44 5.54 -19.46 1.48
CA GLY A 44 6.75 -19.84 2.21
C GLY A 44 8.01 -19.89 1.33
N ASP A 45 7.87 -20.19 0.04
CA ASP A 45 8.99 -20.25 -0.89
C ASP A 45 9.38 -18.84 -1.36
N ILE A 46 8.39 -17.99 -1.65
CA ILE A 46 8.61 -16.56 -1.90
C ILE A 46 9.31 -15.91 -0.70
N ALA A 47 8.85 -16.20 0.52
CA ALA A 47 9.44 -15.67 1.74
C ALA A 47 10.91 -16.05 1.92
N LYS A 48 11.27 -17.31 1.61
CA LYS A 48 12.66 -17.79 1.66
C LYS A 48 13.54 -17.11 0.62
N GLU A 49 13.07 -17.02 -0.63
CA GLU A 49 13.83 -16.40 -1.73
C GLU A 49 14.09 -14.90 -1.49
N GLU A 50 13.10 -14.22 -0.89
CA GLU A 50 13.16 -12.79 -0.60
C GLU A 50 13.77 -12.48 0.76
N ASN A 51 14.12 -13.51 1.54
CA ASN A 51 14.64 -13.41 2.91
C ASN A 51 13.76 -12.56 3.83
N VAL A 52 12.44 -12.79 3.78
CA VAL A 52 11.42 -12.12 4.60
C VAL A 52 10.55 -13.14 5.34
N SER A 53 9.68 -12.68 6.24
CA SER A 53 8.72 -13.57 6.89
C SER A 53 7.55 -13.90 5.95
N PRO A 54 6.95 -15.10 6.05
CA PRO A 54 5.73 -15.43 5.30
C PRO A 54 4.57 -14.46 5.58
N GLY A 55 4.47 -13.95 6.82
CA GLY A 55 3.49 -12.94 7.18
C GLY A 55 3.70 -11.62 6.42
N TYR A 56 4.95 -11.21 6.22
CA TYR A 56 5.28 -10.03 5.42
C TYR A 56 4.88 -10.21 3.95
N VAL A 57 5.06 -11.41 3.39
CA VAL A 57 4.59 -11.73 2.03
C VAL A 57 3.07 -11.58 1.92
N THR A 58 2.31 -12.18 2.83
CA THR A 58 0.84 -12.02 2.87
C THR A 58 0.42 -10.56 2.95
N HIS A 59 1.12 -9.78 3.77
CA HIS A 59 0.84 -8.37 3.98
C HIS A 59 1.11 -7.53 2.73
N LEU A 60 2.22 -7.79 2.02
CA LEU A 60 2.48 -7.18 0.72
C LEU A 60 1.47 -7.61 -0.32
N LEU A 61 1.07 -8.89 -0.37
CA LEU A 61 0.06 -9.35 -1.33
C LEU A 61 -1.26 -8.59 -1.20
N HIS A 62 -1.68 -8.22 0.02
CA HIS A 62 -2.84 -7.35 0.21
C HIS A 62 -2.64 -5.94 -0.37
N LEU A 63 -1.41 -5.41 -0.36
CA LEU A 63 -1.08 -4.15 -1.03
C LEU A 63 -1.21 -4.24 -2.55
N ALA A 64 -0.94 -5.40 -3.16
CA ALA A 64 -1.16 -5.63 -4.59
C ALA A 64 -2.64 -5.59 -4.97
N LEU A 65 -3.50 -5.96 -4.02
CA LEU A 65 -4.95 -6.06 -4.17
C LEU A 65 -5.69 -4.78 -3.75
N LEU A 66 -4.96 -3.73 -3.39
CA LEU A 66 -5.56 -2.43 -3.08
C LEU A 66 -6.37 -1.93 -4.27
N ALA A 67 -7.49 -1.26 -3.99
CA ALA A 67 -8.32 -0.72 -5.04
C ALA A 67 -7.54 0.33 -5.87
N PRO A 68 -7.70 0.34 -7.21
CA PRO A 68 -6.86 1.14 -8.11
C PRO A 68 -7.00 2.64 -7.89
N ASP A 69 -8.16 3.09 -7.41
CA ASP A 69 -8.43 4.46 -6.97
C ASP A 69 -7.57 4.87 -5.77
N ILE A 70 -7.34 3.96 -4.82
CA ILE A 70 -6.43 4.18 -3.69
C ILE A 70 -5.00 4.30 -4.23
N THR A 71 -4.52 3.35 -5.04
CA THR A 71 -3.15 3.44 -5.58
C THR A 71 -2.92 4.67 -6.47
N GLN A 72 -3.90 5.09 -7.27
CA GLN A 72 -3.80 6.29 -8.11
C GLN A 72 -3.77 7.56 -7.27
N SER A 73 -4.56 7.61 -6.20
CA SER A 73 -4.56 8.73 -5.28
C SER A 73 -3.24 8.79 -4.48
N ILE A 74 -2.55 7.66 -4.27
CA ILE A 74 -1.18 7.59 -3.69
C ILE A 74 -0.19 8.21 -4.65
N GLU A 75 -0.22 7.75 -5.90
CA GLU A 75 0.69 8.20 -6.96
C GLU A 75 0.49 9.68 -7.29
N ALA A 76 -0.75 10.19 -7.18
CA ALA A 76 -1.11 11.58 -7.42
C ALA A 76 -0.81 12.52 -6.22
N GLY A 77 -0.48 11.97 -5.04
CA GLY A 77 -0.27 12.76 -3.82
C GLY A 77 -1.56 13.46 -3.34
N GLU A 78 -2.73 13.00 -3.76
CA GLU A 78 -4.05 13.58 -3.44
C GLU A 78 -4.61 13.05 -2.11
N HIS A 79 -3.77 12.38 -1.34
CA HIS A 79 -4.14 11.75 -0.09
C HIS A 79 -4.05 12.67 1.12
N PRO A 80 -4.87 12.41 2.16
CA PRO A 80 -4.61 12.95 3.48
C PRO A 80 -3.17 12.60 3.89
N ALA A 81 -2.43 13.57 4.44
CA ALA A 81 -1.04 13.39 4.88
C ALA A 81 -0.85 12.24 5.90
N ASP A 82 -1.94 11.76 6.50
CA ASP A 82 -1.97 10.65 7.45
C ASP A 82 -1.89 9.26 6.76
N VAL A 83 -2.12 9.18 5.44
CA VAL A 83 -2.06 7.93 4.67
C VAL A 83 -0.65 7.75 4.12
N THR A 84 0.16 6.95 4.83
CA THR A 84 1.52 6.57 4.46
C THR A 84 1.62 5.08 4.16
N ALA A 85 2.69 4.62 3.51
CA ALA A 85 2.97 3.20 3.30
C ALA A 85 2.84 2.39 4.61
N THR A 86 3.41 2.93 5.70
CA THR A 86 3.36 2.31 7.02
C THR A 86 1.94 2.23 7.57
N SER A 87 1.14 3.30 7.44
CA SER A 87 -0.26 3.30 7.88
C SER A 87 -1.13 2.31 7.08
N LEU A 88 -0.94 2.25 5.76
CA LEU A 88 -1.65 1.32 4.89
C LEU A 88 -1.29 -0.13 5.21
N MET A 89 0.00 -0.43 5.37
CA MET A 89 0.44 -1.76 5.81
C MET A 89 -0.27 -2.10 7.13
N GLN A 90 -0.16 -1.27 8.17
CA GLN A 90 -0.82 -1.53 9.46
C GLN A 90 -2.35 -1.76 9.38
N ALA A 91 -3.03 -1.14 8.42
CA ALA A 91 -4.48 -1.27 8.23
C ALA A 91 -4.90 -2.53 7.45
N LEU A 92 -3.96 -3.26 6.84
CA LEU A 92 -4.26 -4.46 6.06
C LEU A 92 -4.25 -5.73 6.94
N PRO A 93 -5.18 -6.68 6.72
CA PRO A 93 -6.27 -6.63 5.75
C PRO A 93 -7.40 -5.69 6.19
N LEU A 94 -7.98 -4.97 5.22
CA LEU A 94 -9.16 -4.12 5.47
C LEU A 94 -10.37 -5.02 5.84
N PRO A 95 -11.23 -4.56 6.77
CA PRO A 95 -12.42 -5.30 7.19
C PRO A 95 -13.44 -5.52 6.07
#